data_AF-A0A9D2BG95-F1
#
_entry.id   AF-A0A9D2BG95-F1
#
_cell.length_a   1.000
_cell.length_b   1.000
_cell.length_c   1.000
_cell.angle_alpha   90.00
_cell.angle_beta   90.00
_cell.angle_gamma   90.00
#
_symmetry.space_group_name_H-M   'P 1'
#
loop_
_entity.id
_entity.type
_entity.pdbx_description
1 polymer ?
#
loop_
_entity_poly.entity_id
_entity_poly.type
_entity_poly.pdbx_seq_one_letter_code
_entity_poly.pdbx_strand_id
1 'polypeptide(L)'
;MEIMNINCITTREQYDEVRDRVNKLIKEATQKGMLEPNADNEYIREIGRLAKMSAEYEDNYLNIIPLKIKNPLIKAIEDYFYSRNMKRKEAAAVLGLNESVFSQIMNGKRKISTTLAKKLYTDLHIDADLILKNI
;
A
#
# COMPACT_ATOMS: atom_id res chain seq x y z
N MET A 1 -29.40 -1.89 -17.92
CA MET A 1 -27.98 -1.48 -17.89
C MET A 1 -27.26 -2.29 -18.95
N GLU A 2 -26.41 -1.69 -19.76
CA GLU A 2 -25.70 -2.41 -20.83
C GLU A 2 -24.45 -3.08 -20.27
N ILE A 3 -24.40 -4.42 -20.33
CA ILE A 3 -23.31 -5.24 -19.80
C ILE A 3 -22.22 -5.34 -20.86
N MET A 4 -20.96 -5.09 -20.48
CA MET A 4 -19.86 -5.26 -21.44
C MET A 4 -19.62 -6.74 -21.70
N ASN A 5 -19.75 -7.19 -22.94
CA ASN A 5 -19.52 -8.60 -23.28
C ASN A 5 -18.03 -8.89 -23.50
N ILE A 6 -17.25 -8.77 -22.42
CA ILE A 6 -15.81 -9.05 -22.38
C ILE A 6 -15.51 -10.07 -21.28
N ASN A 7 -14.70 -11.08 -21.61
CA ASN A 7 -14.34 -12.18 -20.69
C ASN A 7 -12.92 -12.05 -20.13
N CYS A 8 -12.01 -11.40 -20.86
CA CYS A 8 -10.65 -11.13 -20.43
C CYS A 8 -10.11 -9.86 -21.10
N ILE A 9 -9.23 -9.14 -20.40
CA ILE A 9 -8.50 -7.98 -20.94
C ILE A 9 -7.10 -8.49 -21.27
N THR A 10 -6.68 -8.37 -22.53
CA THR A 10 -5.35 -8.81 -22.99
C THR A 10 -4.57 -7.69 -23.66
N THR A 11 -5.24 -6.58 -24.04
CA THR A 11 -4.61 -5.42 -24.65
C THR A 11 -4.80 -4.16 -23.80
N ARG A 12 -3.91 -3.19 -24.03
CA ARG A 12 -3.98 -1.90 -23.34
C ARG A 12 -5.24 -1.11 -23.71
N GLU A 13 -5.65 -1.18 -24.97
CA GLU A 13 -6.87 -0.53 -25.47
C GLU A 13 -8.12 -1.06 -24.75
N GLN A 14 -8.23 -2.38 -24.59
CA GLN A 14 -9.32 -3.01 -23.83
C GLN A 14 -9.31 -2.58 -22.37
N TYR A 15 -8.13 -2.43 -21.77
CA TYR A 15 -8.01 -1.96 -20.38
C TYR A 15 -8.52 -0.53 -20.24
N ASP A 16 -8.14 0.37 -21.16
CA ASP A 16 -8.60 1.77 -21.13
C ASP A 16 -10.12 1.87 -21.40
N GLU A 17 -10.67 1.06 -22.30
CA GLU A 17 -12.13 0.96 -22.53
C GLU A 17 -12.89 0.46 -21.30
N VAL A 18 -12.41 -0.60 -20.64
CA VAL A 18 -13.02 -1.14 -19.42
C VAL A 18 -12.96 -0.10 -18.30
N ARG A 19 -11.84 0.62 -18.17
CA ARG A 19 -11.68 1.68 -17.17
C ARG A 19 -12.67 2.82 -17.40
N ASP A 20 -12.82 3.27 -18.65
CA ASP A 20 -13.79 4.30 -19.01
C ASP A 20 -15.23 3.83 -18.76
N ARG A 21 -15.52 2.55 -18.99
CA ARG A 21 -16.81 1.98 -18.64
C ARG A 21 -17.06 2.00 -17.15
N VAL A 22 -16.11 1.50 -16.33
CA VAL A 22 -16.23 1.51 -14.87
C VAL A 22 -16.51 2.91 -14.35
N ASN A 23 -15.80 3.92 -14.86
CA ASN A 23 -16.03 5.32 -14.50
C ASN A 23 -17.45 5.81 -14.85
N LYS A 24 -17.99 5.43 -16.02
CA LYS A 24 -19.37 5.75 -16.40
C LYS A 24 -20.37 5.04 -15.47
N LEU A 25 -20.16 3.76 -15.18
CA LEU A 25 -21.02 2.98 -14.30
C LEU A 25 -21.05 3.53 -12.87
N ILE A 26 -19.89 3.93 -12.33
CA ILE A 26 -19.81 4.60 -11.03
C ILE A 26 -20.59 5.90 -11.05
N LYS A 27 -20.42 6.75 -12.08
CA LYS A 27 -21.18 8.02 -12.19
C LYS A 27 -22.69 7.78 -12.26
N GLU A 28 -23.15 6.83 -13.05
CA GLU A 28 -24.57 6.46 -13.14
C GLU A 28 -25.10 5.93 -11.81
N ALA A 29 -24.35 5.06 -11.13
CA ALA A 29 -24.73 4.50 -9.84
C ALA A 29 -24.77 5.58 -8.74
N THR A 30 -23.82 6.52 -8.73
CA THR A 30 -23.82 7.68 -7.82
C THR A 30 -25.04 8.56 -8.05
N GLN A 31 -25.38 8.89 -9.30
CA GLN A 31 -26.56 9.70 -9.62
C GLN A 31 -27.87 9.02 -9.19
N LYS A 32 -27.91 7.69 -9.24
CA LYS A 32 -29.08 6.90 -8.83
C LYS A 32 -29.11 6.56 -7.34
N GLY A 33 -28.10 6.95 -6.55
CA GLY A 33 -27.99 6.59 -5.13
C GLY A 33 -27.78 5.09 -4.89
N MET A 34 -27.18 4.38 -5.84
CA MET A 34 -27.04 2.92 -5.85
C MET A 34 -25.67 2.45 -5.34
N LEU A 35 -24.89 3.31 -4.66
CA LEU A 35 -23.57 2.98 -4.12
C LEU A 35 -23.59 2.93 -2.58
N GLU A 36 -24.62 2.32 -2.01
CA GLU A 36 -24.75 2.16 -0.56
C GLU A 36 -23.81 1.02 -0.07
N PRO A 37 -23.23 1.12 1.14
CA PRO A 37 -22.23 0.18 1.67
C PRO A 37 -22.64 -1.30 1.81
N ASN A 38 -23.88 -1.67 1.50
CA ASN A 38 -24.38 -3.06 1.51
C ASN A 38 -25.36 -3.32 0.35
N ALA A 39 -25.38 -2.47 -0.67
CA ALA A 39 -26.24 -2.68 -1.81
C ALA A 39 -25.70 -3.82 -2.68
N ASP A 40 -26.54 -4.81 -2.97
CA ASP A 40 -26.26 -5.83 -3.98
C ASP A 40 -27.12 -5.55 -5.21
N ASN A 41 -26.60 -4.69 -6.08
CA ASN A 41 -27.27 -4.29 -7.31
C ASN A 41 -26.42 -4.62 -8.53
N GLU A 42 -27.07 -4.57 -9.70
CA GLU A 42 -26.45 -4.89 -10.98
C GLU A 42 -25.22 -4.01 -11.27
N TYR A 43 -25.21 -2.76 -10.78
CA TYR A 43 -24.09 -1.85 -10.92
C TYR A 43 -22.86 -2.32 -10.13
N ILE A 44 -23.03 -2.68 -8.86
CA ILE A 44 -21.95 -3.14 -7.99
C ILE A 44 -21.39 -4.48 -8.50
N ARG A 45 -22.24 -5.38 -8.96
CA ARG A 45 -21.81 -6.67 -9.54
C ARG A 45 -20.98 -6.46 -10.81
N GLU A 46 -21.43 -5.60 -11.72
CA GLU A 46 -20.72 -5.33 -12.97
C GLU A 46 -19.43 -4.53 -12.75
N ILE A 47 -19.45 -3.51 -11.86
CA ILE A 47 -18.24 -2.78 -11.47
C ILE A 47 -17.22 -3.74 -10.84
N GLY A 48 -17.66 -4.61 -9.94
CA GLY A 48 -16.81 -5.62 -9.32
C GLY A 48 -16.22 -6.61 -10.33
N ARG A 49 -17.02 -7.06 -11.29
CA ARG A 49 -16.58 -7.92 -12.40
C ARG A 49 -15.49 -7.25 -13.23
N LEU A 50 -15.73 -6.02 -13.69
CA LEU A 50 -14.79 -5.26 -14.51
C LEU A 50 -13.51 -4.91 -13.72
N ALA A 51 -13.63 -4.52 -12.45
CA ALA A 51 -12.49 -4.22 -11.58
C ALA A 51 -11.61 -5.45 -11.37
N LYS A 52 -12.20 -6.64 -11.17
CA LYS A 52 -11.45 -7.89 -11.07
C LYS A 52 -10.66 -8.18 -12.36
N MET A 53 -11.28 -7.98 -13.52
CA MET A 53 -10.61 -8.17 -14.81
C MET A 53 -9.46 -7.18 -15.03
N SER A 54 -9.64 -5.92 -14.63
CA SER A 54 -8.57 -4.91 -14.65
C SER A 54 -7.41 -5.32 -13.75
N ALA A 55 -7.68 -5.81 -12.54
CA ALA A 55 -6.65 -6.31 -11.62
C ALA A 55 -5.88 -7.52 -12.20
N GLU A 56 -6.59 -8.46 -12.83
CA GLU A 56 -5.95 -9.61 -13.49
C GLU A 56 -5.04 -9.16 -14.66
N TYR A 57 -5.46 -8.17 -15.46
CA TYR A 57 -4.61 -7.61 -16.51
C TYR A 57 -3.39 -6.88 -15.94
N GLU A 58 -3.60 -6.12 -14.87
CA GLU A 58 -2.55 -5.41 -14.13
C GLU A 58 -1.46 -6.35 -13.62
N ASP A 59 -1.85 -7.45 -12.97
CA ASP A 59 -0.92 -8.46 -12.44
C ASP A 59 -0.16 -9.19 -13.56
N ASN A 60 -0.83 -9.55 -14.65
CA ASN A 60 -0.23 -10.38 -15.70
C ASN A 60 0.59 -9.59 -16.74
N TYR A 61 0.20 -8.34 -17.03
CA TYR A 61 0.75 -7.59 -18.17
C TYR A 61 1.42 -6.27 -17.78
N LEU A 62 0.95 -5.57 -16.74
CA LEU A 62 1.54 -4.29 -16.35
C LEU A 62 2.81 -4.44 -15.51
N ASN A 63 3.21 -5.67 -15.17
CA ASN A 63 4.44 -5.97 -14.43
C ASN A 63 4.58 -5.02 -13.23
N ILE A 64 3.45 -4.79 -12.53
CA ILE A 64 3.40 -3.86 -11.41
C ILE A 64 4.35 -4.44 -10.38
N ILE A 65 5.53 -3.82 -10.29
CA ILE A 65 6.58 -4.22 -9.36
C ILE A 65 5.88 -4.28 -8.01
N PRO A 66 5.89 -5.43 -7.30
CA PRO A 66 5.28 -5.51 -5.99
C PRO A 66 5.82 -4.31 -5.21
N LEU A 67 4.92 -3.45 -4.72
CA LEU A 67 5.26 -2.31 -3.88
C LEU A 67 6.33 -2.83 -2.94
N LYS A 68 7.57 -2.31 -3.00
CA LYS A 68 8.64 -2.76 -2.11
C LYS A 68 8.13 -2.49 -0.71
N ILE A 69 7.53 -3.51 -0.10
CA ILE A 69 6.96 -3.41 1.23
C ILE A 69 8.18 -3.20 2.09
N LYS A 70 8.38 -1.93 2.50
CA LYS A 70 9.44 -1.61 3.45
C LYS A 70 9.25 -2.55 4.62
N ASN A 71 10.37 -3.10 5.11
CA ASN A 71 10.38 -4.00 6.24
C ASN A 71 9.43 -3.42 7.34
N PRO A 72 8.46 -4.21 7.85
CA PRO A 72 7.46 -3.76 8.82
C PRO A 72 8.04 -2.99 10.00
N LEU A 73 9.25 -3.36 10.45
CA LEU A 73 9.98 -2.67 11.50
C LEU A 73 10.41 -1.26 11.08
N ILE A 74 10.94 -1.10 9.86
CA ILE A 74 11.30 0.22 9.32
C ILE A 74 10.08 1.11 9.22
N LYS A 75 8.94 0.55 8.79
CA LYS A 75 7.68 1.30 8.72
C LYS A 75 7.23 1.76 10.11
N ALA A 76 7.27 0.88 11.13
CA ALA A 76 6.93 1.25 12.51
C ALA A 76 7.83 2.37 13.05
N ILE A 77 9.12 2.35 12.69
CA ILE A 77 10.06 3.42 13.04
C ILE A 77 9.70 4.73 12.31
N GLU A 78 9.38 4.69 11.01
CA GLU A 78 8.93 5.86 10.25
C GLU A 78 7.65 6.46 10.86
N ASP A 79 6.66 5.62 11.17
CA ASP A 79 5.36 6.04 11.69
C ASP A 79 5.52 6.73 13.07
N TYR A 80 6.39 6.21 13.94
CA TYR A 80 6.70 6.85 15.22
C TYR A 80 7.27 8.26 15.03
N PHE A 81 8.29 8.41 14.19
CA PHE A 81 8.93 9.71 13.98
C PHE A 81 8.03 10.69 13.21
N TYR A 82 7.25 10.20 12.26
CA TYR A 82 6.27 10.98 11.54
C TYR A 82 5.19 11.53 12.47
N SER A 83 4.65 10.69 13.37
CA SER A 83 3.64 11.11 14.36
C SER A 83 4.13 12.21 15.31
N ARG A 84 5.45 12.29 15.53
CA ARG A 84 6.10 13.31 16.37
C ARG A 84 6.68 14.50 15.60
N ASN A 85 6.44 14.55 14.28
CA ASN A 85 6.95 15.58 13.37
C ASN A 85 8.47 15.77 13.46
N MET A 86 9.20 14.68 13.74
CA MET A 86 10.65 14.70 13.94
C MET A 86 11.39 14.62 12.60
N LYS A 87 12.40 15.48 12.41
CA LYS A 87 13.27 15.38 11.23
C LYS A 87 14.21 14.19 11.38
N ARG A 88 14.69 13.65 10.25
CA ARG A 88 15.61 12.50 10.22
C ARG A 88 16.85 12.68 11.11
N LYS A 89 17.38 13.91 11.17
CA LYS A 89 18.51 14.26 12.03
C LYS A 89 18.19 14.11 13.52
N GLU A 90 16.99 14.50 13.93
CA GLU A 90 16.52 14.39 15.31
C GLU A 90 16.21 12.94 15.67
N ALA A 91 15.56 12.21 14.77
CA ALA A 91 15.31 10.77 14.90
C ALA A 91 16.61 9.97 15.09
N ALA A 92 17.65 10.30 14.31
CA ALA A 92 18.97 9.70 14.46
C ALA A 92 19.58 10.01 15.84
N ALA A 93 19.48 11.26 16.29
CA ALA A 93 19.98 11.68 17.60
C ALA A 93 19.26 10.97 18.76
N VAL A 94 17.93 10.80 18.69
CA VAL A 94 17.14 10.04 19.68
C VAL A 94 17.65 8.60 19.81
N LEU A 95 17.97 7.96 18.68
CA LEU A 95 18.50 6.60 18.68
C LEU A 95 20.00 6.54 19.03
N GLY A 96 20.67 7.68 19.19
CA GLY A 96 22.12 7.78 19.39
C GLY A 96 22.92 7.32 18.18
N LEU A 97 22.39 7.56 16.98
CA LEU A 97 22.97 7.20 15.69
C LEU A 97 23.37 8.46 14.92
N ASN A 98 24.37 8.32 14.05
CA ASN A 98 24.66 9.34 13.05
C ASN A 98 23.58 9.29 11.95
N GLU A 99 23.27 10.45 11.35
CA GLU A 99 22.25 10.57 10.29
C GLU A 99 22.50 9.62 9.10
N SER A 100 23.77 9.45 8.72
CA SER A 100 24.16 8.49 7.67
C SER A 100 23.83 7.04 8.05
N VAL A 101 24.08 6.65 9.31
CA VAL A 101 23.81 5.29 9.82
C VAL A 101 22.30 5.06 9.89
N PHE A 102 21.55 6.04 10.38
CA PHE A 102 20.08 5.99 10.39
C PHE A 102 19.54 5.79 8.97
N SER A 103 19.99 6.60 8.01
CA SER A 103 19.57 6.46 6.61
C SER A 103 19.91 5.08 6.02
N GLN A 104 21.07 4.52 6.32
CA GLN A 104 21.42 3.16 5.87
C GLN A 104 20.49 2.08 6.44
N ILE A 105 20.08 2.21 7.70
CA ILE A 105 19.13 1.29 8.34
C ILE A 105 17.74 1.44 7.72
N MET A 106 17.24 2.67 7.56
CA MET A 106 15.93 2.94 6.96
C MET A 106 15.83 2.47 5.50
N ASN A 107 16.95 2.44 4.78
CA ASN A 107 17.01 1.92 3.41
C ASN A 107 17.31 0.41 3.36
N GLY A 108 17.40 -0.29 4.49
CA GLY A 108 17.69 -1.72 4.58
C GLY A 108 19.12 -2.11 4.17
N LYS A 109 20.02 -1.13 3.98
CA LYS A 109 21.44 -1.39 3.64
C LYS A 109 22.25 -1.87 4.84
N ARG A 110 21.75 -1.65 6.05
CA ARG A 110 22.42 -2.03 7.30
C ARG A 110 21.42 -2.69 8.26
N LYS A 111 21.83 -3.83 8.82
CA LYS A 111 21.06 -4.55 9.85
C LYS A 111 21.02 -3.77 11.16
N ILE A 112 19.94 -3.97 11.92
CA ILE A 112 19.74 -3.36 13.23
C ILE A 112 20.54 -4.16 14.25
N SER A 113 21.40 -3.48 15.02
CA SER A 113 22.15 -4.13 16.09
C SER A 113 21.25 -4.44 17.28
N THR A 114 21.63 -5.42 18.09
CA THR A 114 20.93 -5.76 19.35
C THR A 114 20.82 -4.57 20.30
N THR A 115 21.84 -3.70 20.35
CA THR A 115 21.80 -2.46 21.13
C THR A 115 20.72 -1.49 20.63
N LEU A 116 20.58 -1.36 19.30
CA LEU A 116 19.54 -0.52 18.70
C LEU A 116 18.15 -1.14 18.87
N ALA A 117 18.02 -2.46 18.70
CA ALA A 117 16.79 -3.20 18.97
C ALA A 117 16.27 -2.96 20.40
N LYS A 118 17.16 -2.96 21.40
CA LYS A 118 16.80 -2.60 22.79
C LYS A 118 16.23 -1.18 22.88
N LYS A 119 16.86 -0.20 22.23
CA LYS A 119 16.35 1.19 22.20
C LYS A 119 15.01 1.33 21.49
N LEU A 120 14.80 0.60 20.40
CA LEU A 120 13.51 0.58 19.70
C LEU A 120 12.39 0.05 20.60
N TYR A 121 12.69 -0.96 21.42
CA TYR A 121 11.75 -1.48 22.41
C TYR A 121 11.55 -0.51 23.58
N THR A 122 12.61 0.08 24.13
CA THR A 122 12.52 0.93 25.33
C THR A 122 12.00 2.33 25.05
N ASP A 123 12.46 2.97 23.96
CA ASP A 123 12.27 4.39 23.71
C ASP A 123 11.09 4.62 22.74
N LEU A 124 10.92 3.71 21.77
CA LEU A 124 9.85 3.77 20.78
C LEU A 124 8.67 2.86 21.12
N HIS A 125 8.79 2.00 22.14
CA HIS A 125 7.77 1.02 22.52
C HIS A 125 7.30 0.14 21.36
N ILE A 126 8.21 -0.16 20.42
CA ILE A 126 7.94 -1.08 19.31
C ILE A 126 7.94 -2.51 19.84
N ASP A 127 6.98 -3.29 19.38
CA ASP A 127 6.80 -4.68 19.78
C ASP A 127 8.07 -5.54 19.57
N ALA A 128 8.43 -6.32 20.60
CA ALA A 128 9.66 -7.10 20.59
C ALA A 128 9.63 -8.24 19.56
N ASP A 129 8.46 -8.84 19.31
CA ASP A 129 8.28 -9.90 18.31
C ASP A 129 8.42 -9.32 16.89
N LEU A 130 7.90 -8.10 16.67
CA LEU A 130 8.13 -7.34 15.43
C LEU A 130 9.61 -7.05 15.19
N ILE A 131 10.35 -6.67 16.24
CA ILE A 131 11.79 -6.41 16.14
C ILE A 131 12.54 -7.71 15.79
N LEU A 132 12.34 -8.78 16.57
CA LEU A 132 13.06 -10.05 16.40
C LEU A 132 12.85 -10.70 15.04
N LYS A 133 11.65 -10.56 14.45
CA LYS A 133 11.34 -11.09 13.12
C LYS A 133 12.00 -10.31 11.97
N ASN A 134 12.55 -9.13 12.24
CA ASN A 134 12.91 -8.15 11.20
C ASN A 134 14.31 -7.53 11.32
N ILE A 135 15.17 -8.01 12.25
CA ILE A 135 16.57 -7.54 12.43
C ILE A 135 17.62 -8.38 11.68
#